data_AF-A0A834DWW2-F1
#
_entry.id   AF-A0A834DWW2-F1
#
_cell.length_a   1.000
_cell.length_b   1.000
_cell.length_c   1.000
_cell.angle_alpha   90.00
_cell.angle_beta   90.00
_cell.angle_gamma   90.00
#
_symmetry.space_group_name_H-M   'P 1'
#
loop_
_entity.id
_entity.type
_entity.pdbx_description
1 polymer ?
#
loop_
_entity_poly.entity_id
_entity_poly.type
_entity_poly.pdbx_seq_one_letter_code
_entity_poly.pdbx_strand_id
1 'polypeptide(L)'
;MELRIETQKQTLNARDESIKKLLEMLQSKGLPSKSLEDDNERTRRVAEAESQVSHLEVILDQKEKENIHLREELHRRSQLQPEPAKTKALQTVIEMKEAPNFNFDPDLVWQDTKIASLERNIRDLEDEIQMLKANGVLNTEDREEEIKQIEVYKSHSKFMKTKIDQLKQELSKKESELLALQTKLETLSNQNSDCKQHIEVLKESLTAKEQRAAILQTEVDALRLRLEEKESFLNKKTKQLQDLTEEKGTLAGEIRDMKDMLEVKERKINVLQKKIENLQEQLRDKDKQLTNLKDRVKSLQTDSSNTDTALATLEEALSEKERIIERLKEQRERDDRERLEEIESFRKENKDLKEKVNALQAELTEKESSLIDLKEHASSLASAGLKRDSKLKSLEIAIEQKKEECSKLEAQLKKAHNIEDDSRMNPEFADRIKQLDKEASYYRDECGKAQAEVDRLLEILKEVENEKNDKDKKIAELERHMKDQNKKVANLKHNQQLEKKKNAQLLEEVRRREDSMADNTQHLQIEELMNALDKTRQELDATKARLASTQQSLAEKEAHLANLRIERRKQLEEILEMKRLKMSQLVWLPVRGGDYELFSCASVQKLEEDLRDLSELWKQLSSCIHEKF
;
A
#
# COMPACT_ATOMS: atom_id res chain seq x y z
N MET A 1 -40.14 -29.49 3.15
CA MET A 1 -38.77 -29.21 2.65
C MET A 1 -38.19 -30.41 1.94
N GLU A 2 -38.26 -31.61 2.52
CA GLU A 2 -37.73 -32.87 1.97
C GLU A 2 -38.08 -33.10 0.50
N LEU A 3 -39.34 -32.95 0.09
CA LEU A 3 -39.76 -33.05 -1.32
C LEU A 3 -38.94 -32.14 -2.27
N ARG A 4 -38.62 -30.90 -1.89
CA ARG A 4 -37.78 -30.00 -2.70
C ARG A 4 -36.33 -30.47 -2.79
N ILE A 5 -35.79 -30.99 -1.68
CA ILE A 5 -34.44 -31.56 -1.63
C ILE A 5 -34.37 -32.79 -2.53
N GLU A 6 -35.42 -33.61 -2.53
CA GLU A 6 -35.52 -34.81 -3.36
C GLU A 6 -35.62 -34.47 -4.85
N THR A 7 -36.43 -33.48 -5.24
CA THR A 7 -36.46 -32.99 -6.63
C THR A 7 -35.10 -32.42 -7.07
N GLN A 8 -34.39 -31.70 -6.18
CA GLN A 8 -33.05 -31.19 -6.47
C GLN A 8 -32.01 -32.31 -6.60
N LYS A 9 -32.05 -33.37 -5.77
CA LYS A 9 -31.21 -34.56 -5.92
C LYS A 9 -31.47 -35.29 -7.23
N GLN A 10 -32.73 -35.49 -7.60
CA GLN A 10 -33.10 -36.11 -8.89
C GLN A 10 -32.60 -35.27 -10.08
N THR A 11 -32.63 -33.94 -9.96
CA THR A 11 -32.13 -33.02 -10.99
C THR A 11 -30.60 -33.05 -11.09
N LEU A 12 -29.89 -33.22 -9.97
CA LEU A 12 -28.44 -33.43 -9.92
C LEU A 12 -28.04 -34.77 -10.55
N ASN A 13 -28.67 -35.89 -10.13
CA ASN A 13 -28.39 -37.21 -10.70
C ASN A 13 -28.63 -37.23 -12.23
N ALA A 14 -29.71 -36.61 -12.73
CA ALA A 14 -29.96 -36.53 -14.17
C ALA A 14 -28.90 -35.70 -14.93
N ARG A 15 -28.29 -34.70 -14.28
CA ARG A 15 -27.14 -33.95 -14.83
C ARG A 15 -25.86 -34.78 -14.79
N ASP A 16 -25.60 -35.49 -13.71
CA ASP A 16 -24.42 -36.35 -13.56
C ASP A 16 -24.45 -37.52 -14.56
N GLU A 17 -25.61 -38.12 -14.81
CA GLU A 17 -25.79 -39.11 -15.89
C GLU A 17 -25.57 -38.51 -17.29
N SER A 18 -25.99 -37.26 -17.51
CA SER A 18 -25.76 -36.57 -18.78
C SER A 18 -24.29 -36.23 -18.99
N ILE A 19 -23.58 -35.78 -17.94
CA ILE A 19 -22.14 -35.55 -17.94
C ILE A 19 -21.40 -36.87 -18.18
N LYS A 20 -21.80 -37.97 -17.51
CA LYS A 20 -21.22 -39.29 -17.71
C LYS A 20 -21.39 -39.78 -19.14
N LYS A 21 -22.57 -39.66 -19.74
CA LYS A 21 -22.81 -39.98 -21.16
C LYS A 21 -21.97 -39.11 -22.10
N LEU A 22 -21.80 -37.83 -21.82
CA LEU A 22 -20.90 -36.95 -22.60
C LEU A 22 -19.42 -37.38 -22.49
N LEU A 23 -18.97 -37.78 -21.30
CA LEU A 23 -17.62 -38.32 -21.08
C LEU A 23 -17.42 -39.67 -21.78
N GLU A 24 -18.41 -40.57 -21.73
CA GLU A 24 -18.41 -41.84 -22.48
C GLU A 24 -18.44 -41.60 -24.00
N MET A 25 -19.15 -40.58 -24.49
CA MET A 25 -19.15 -40.18 -25.90
C MET A 25 -17.84 -39.50 -26.34
N LEU A 26 -17.11 -38.86 -25.42
CA LEU A 26 -15.78 -38.32 -25.68
C LEU A 26 -14.71 -39.42 -25.68
N GLN A 27 -14.80 -40.37 -24.74
CA GLN A 27 -13.90 -41.53 -24.67
C GLN A 27 -14.12 -42.53 -25.82
N SER A 28 -15.37 -42.77 -26.24
CA SER A 28 -15.67 -43.61 -27.42
C SER A 28 -15.40 -42.92 -28.77
N LYS A 29 -15.08 -41.63 -28.76
CA LYS A 29 -14.45 -40.92 -29.89
C LYS A 29 -12.93 -40.80 -29.77
N GLY A 30 -12.34 -41.34 -28.71
CA GLY A 30 -10.90 -41.57 -28.63
C GLY A 30 -10.50 -42.69 -29.57
N LEU A 31 -9.82 -42.34 -30.67
CA LEU A 31 -9.19 -43.31 -31.56
C LEU A 31 -8.25 -44.22 -30.75
N PRO A 32 -8.23 -45.54 -30.98
CA PRO A 32 -7.24 -46.41 -30.37
C PRO A 32 -5.83 -46.01 -30.84
N SER A 33 -4.83 -46.27 -30.01
CA SER A 33 -3.41 -45.94 -30.22
C SER A 33 -2.85 -46.51 -31.54
N LYS A 34 -3.05 -45.76 -32.63
CA LYS A 34 -2.59 -46.13 -33.97
C LYS A 34 -1.71 -45.06 -34.63
N SER A 35 -1.75 -43.80 -34.16
CA SER A 35 -0.93 -42.75 -34.78
C SER A 35 0.57 -42.99 -34.64
N LEU A 36 1.04 -43.63 -33.56
CA LEU A 36 2.45 -44.01 -33.41
C LEU A 36 2.90 -45.14 -34.35
N GLU A 37 1.99 -46.02 -34.79
CA GLU A 37 2.29 -47.02 -35.82
C GLU A 37 2.16 -46.40 -37.22
N ASP A 38 1.09 -45.64 -37.49
CA ASP A 38 0.90 -44.95 -38.76
C ASP A 38 1.98 -43.87 -39.02
N ASP A 39 2.45 -43.14 -38.01
CA ASP A 39 3.55 -42.17 -38.15
C ASP A 39 4.88 -42.88 -38.41
N ASN A 40 5.19 -44.01 -37.74
CA ASN A 40 6.39 -44.80 -38.03
C ASN A 40 6.33 -45.43 -39.44
N GLU A 41 5.18 -45.96 -39.85
CA GLU A 41 4.93 -46.50 -41.19
C GLU A 41 5.02 -45.39 -42.25
N ARG A 42 4.53 -44.18 -41.95
CA ARG A 42 4.62 -43.00 -42.82
C ARG A 42 6.06 -42.48 -42.91
N THR A 43 6.80 -42.38 -41.82
CA THR A 43 8.22 -42.02 -41.81
C THR A 43 9.05 -43.04 -42.59
N ARG A 44 8.75 -44.34 -42.47
CA ARG A 44 9.38 -45.40 -43.26
C ARG A 44 9.10 -45.24 -44.76
N ARG A 45 7.84 -44.99 -45.16
CA ARG A 45 7.48 -44.75 -46.57
C ARG A 45 8.10 -43.46 -47.13
N VAL A 46 8.27 -42.43 -46.30
CA VAL A 46 9.01 -41.21 -46.68
C VAL A 46 10.48 -41.54 -46.92
N ALA A 47 11.16 -42.25 -46.01
CA ALA A 47 12.56 -42.65 -46.20
C ALA A 47 12.77 -43.58 -47.41
N GLU A 48 11.83 -44.50 -47.68
CA GLU A 48 11.85 -45.34 -48.89
C GLU A 48 11.63 -44.51 -50.17
N ALA A 49 10.77 -43.49 -50.14
CA ALA A 49 10.57 -42.57 -51.26
C ALA A 49 11.78 -41.63 -51.49
N GLU A 50 12.40 -41.11 -50.43
CA GLU A 50 13.63 -40.31 -50.48
C GLU A 50 14.79 -41.10 -51.09
N SER A 51 14.94 -42.38 -50.70
CA SER A 51 15.91 -43.30 -51.30
C SER A 51 15.66 -43.54 -52.81
N GLN A 52 14.38 -43.65 -53.21
CA GLN A 52 14.02 -43.77 -54.63
C GLN A 52 14.30 -42.48 -55.42
N VAL A 53 14.01 -41.31 -54.85
CA VAL A 53 14.34 -40.02 -55.47
C VAL A 53 15.85 -39.88 -55.64
N SER A 54 16.64 -40.15 -54.60
CA SER A 54 18.11 -40.10 -54.68
C SER A 54 18.68 -41.09 -55.72
N HIS A 55 18.09 -42.29 -55.86
CA HIS A 55 18.48 -43.22 -56.91
C HIS A 55 18.13 -42.71 -58.33
N LEU A 56 16.97 -42.08 -58.50
CA LEU A 56 16.56 -41.46 -59.76
C LEU A 56 17.40 -40.24 -60.12
N GLU A 57 17.82 -39.43 -59.14
CA GLU A 57 18.77 -38.33 -59.32
C GLU A 57 20.12 -38.83 -59.84
N VAL A 58 20.67 -39.91 -59.27
CA VAL A 58 21.92 -40.52 -59.77
C VAL A 58 21.77 -41.05 -61.20
N ILE A 59 20.61 -41.63 -61.55
CA ILE A 59 20.32 -42.07 -62.92
C ILE A 59 20.20 -40.86 -63.86
N LEU A 60 19.54 -39.78 -63.44
CA LEU A 60 19.41 -38.55 -64.23
C LEU A 60 20.78 -37.92 -64.49
N ASP A 61 21.60 -37.76 -63.46
CA ASP A 61 22.95 -37.21 -63.52
C ASP A 61 23.89 -38.07 -64.41
N GLN A 62 23.71 -39.38 -64.41
CA GLN A 62 24.37 -40.29 -65.35
C GLN A 62 23.86 -40.10 -66.80
N LYS A 63 22.55 -39.89 -67.00
CA LYS A 63 21.96 -39.64 -68.33
C LYS A 63 22.29 -38.26 -68.88
N GLU A 64 22.46 -37.25 -68.03
CA GLU A 64 22.96 -35.94 -68.43
C GLU A 64 24.42 -36.01 -68.88
N LYS A 65 25.27 -36.75 -68.17
CA LYS A 65 26.65 -37.02 -68.61
C LYS A 65 26.70 -37.77 -69.94
N GLU A 66 25.85 -38.78 -70.15
CA GLU A 66 25.68 -39.43 -71.46
C GLU A 66 25.20 -38.44 -72.54
N ASN A 67 24.26 -37.54 -72.22
CA ASN A 67 23.75 -36.53 -73.16
C ASN A 67 24.84 -35.54 -73.59
N ILE A 68 25.65 -35.07 -72.64
CA ILE A 68 26.82 -34.22 -72.90
C ILE A 68 27.81 -34.98 -73.80
N HIS A 69 28.13 -36.23 -73.45
CA HIS A 69 29.07 -37.05 -74.22
C HIS A 69 28.58 -37.32 -75.66
N LEU A 70 27.27 -37.51 -75.88
CA LEU A 70 26.65 -37.64 -77.20
C LEU A 70 26.60 -36.30 -77.97
N ARG A 71 26.41 -35.16 -77.29
CA ARG A 71 26.51 -33.83 -77.90
C ARG A 71 27.94 -33.54 -78.37
N GLU A 72 28.94 -33.89 -77.56
CA GLU A 72 30.35 -33.81 -77.94
C GLU A 72 30.72 -34.77 -79.09
N GLU A 73 30.10 -35.94 -79.16
CA GLU A 73 30.30 -36.88 -80.27
C GLU A 73 29.61 -36.39 -81.56
N LEU A 74 28.44 -35.75 -81.45
CA LEU A 74 27.78 -35.04 -82.56
C LEU A 74 28.61 -33.84 -83.04
N HIS A 75 29.21 -33.05 -82.13
CA HIS A 75 30.13 -31.97 -82.51
C HIS A 75 31.42 -32.52 -83.17
N ARG A 76 31.99 -33.61 -82.66
CA ARG A 76 33.13 -34.30 -83.30
C ARG A 76 32.78 -34.84 -84.70
N ARG A 77 31.58 -35.40 -84.89
CA ARG A 77 31.09 -35.82 -86.23
C ARG A 77 30.82 -34.63 -87.16
N SER A 78 30.32 -33.52 -86.63
CA SER A 78 30.04 -32.30 -87.41
C SER A 78 31.30 -31.59 -87.92
N GLN A 79 32.49 -31.89 -87.38
CA GLN A 79 33.77 -31.34 -87.85
C GLN A 79 34.49 -32.20 -88.91
N LEU A 80 33.94 -33.37 -89.27
CA LEU A 80 34.63 -34.37 -90.12
C LEU A 80 33.97 -34.63 -91.49
N GLN A 81 33.15 -33.70 -91.99
CA GLN A 81 32.59 -33.75 -93.36
C GLN A 81 32.71 -32.39 -94.08
N PRO A 82 33.54 -32.29 -95.14
CA PRO A 82 33.64 -31.10 -95.98
C PRO A 82 32.66 -31.18 -97.17
N GLU A 83 31.61 -30.36 -97.15
CA GLU A 83 30.74 -30.13 -98.32
C GLU A 83 31.45 -29.24 -99.37
N PRO A 84 31.31 -29.49 -100.69
CA PRO A 84 32.22 -28.95 -101.69
C PRO A 84 31.73 -27.65 -102.34
N ALA A 85 32.69 -26.81 -102.75
CA ALA A 85 32.43 -25.61 -103.53
C ALA A 85 31.85 -25.93 -104.91
N LYS A 86 30.52 -25.82 -105.10
CA LYS A 86 29.87 -25.95 -106.43
C LYS A 86 28.53 -25.19 -106.62
N THR A 87 28.42 -23.98 -106.08
CA THR A 87 27.23 -23.10 -106.22
C THR A 87 27.56 -21.71 -106.77
N LYS A 88 28.22 -21.63 -107.93
CA LYS A 88 28.51 -20.37 -108.65
C LYS A 88 28.47 -20.44 -110.20
N ALA A 89 27.81 -21.45 -110.80
CA ALA A 89 27.94 -21.70 -112.25
C ALA A 89 26.63 -21.92 -113.07
N LEU A 90 25.44 -21.97 -112.46
CA LEU A 90 24.19 -22.29 -113.19
C LEU A 90 22.99 -21.48 -112.69
N GLN A 91 22.99 -20.16 -112.96
CA GLN A 91 21.78 -19.32 -112.92
C GLN A 91 21.92 -18.12 -113.86
N THR A 92 22.34 -18.35 -115.12
CA THR A 92 22.55 -17.27 -116.12
C THR A 92 22.37 -17.72 -117.56
N VAL A 93 21.52 -18.72 -117.80
CA VAL A 93 21.02 -19.07 -119.15
C VAL A 93 19.55 -19.46 -119.02
N ILE A 94 18.66 -18.60 -119.53
CA ILE A 94 17.28 -18.78 -120.05
C ILE A 94 16.58 -17.40 -119.93
N GLU A 95 17.07 -16.43 -120.72
CA GLU A 95 16.35 -15.21 -121.10
C GLU A 95 16.79 -14.87 -122.53
N MET A 96 15.93 -15.19 -123.50
CA MET A 96 15.92 -14.82 -124.94
C MET A 96 15.03 -15.85 -125.67
N LYS A 97 14.17 -15.53 -126.64
CA LYS A 97 13.74 -14.24 -127.22
C LYS A 97 12.51 -14.49 -128.11
N GLU A 98 11.56 -13.55 -128.19
CA GLU A 98 10.38 -13.63 -129.08
C GLU A 98 10.64 -13.01 -130.49
N ALA A 99 10.02 -13.62 -131.53
CA ALA A 99 9.47 -13.17 -132.85
C ALA A 99 9.90 -11.81 -133.55
N PRO A 100 9.36 -11.39 -134.74
CA PRO A 100 8.46 -12.03 -135.73
C PRO A 100 8.83 -11.84 -137.25
N ASN A 101 8.04 -12.44 -138.17
CA ASN A 101 7.63 -12.12 -139.59
C ASN A 101 8.65 -11.50 -140.62
N PHE A 102 8.59 -11.75 -141.95
CA PHE A 102 7.47 -11.54 -142.90
C PHE A 102 7.70 -12.19 -144.30
N ASN A 103 6.67 -12.19 -145.17
CA ASN A 103 6.57 -12.82 -146.52
C ASN A 103 7.36 -12.11 -147.66
N PHE A 104 7.57 -12.77 -148.81
CA PHE A 104 6.93 -12.44 -150.12
C PHE A 104 7.30 -13.44 -151.26
N ASP A 105 6.42 -13.52 -152.27
CA ASP A 105 6.47 -14.23 -153.57
C ASP A 105 6.25 -13.13 -154.65
N PRO A 106 6.90 -13.06 -155.84
CA PRO A 106 6.79 -14.05 -156.93
C PRO A 106 8.03 -14.18 -157.86
N ASP A 107 7.95 -14.96 -158.95
CA ASP A 107 8.01 -14.36 -160.30
C ASP A 107 7.59 -15.27 -161.47
N LEU A 108 6.75 -14.69 -162.32
CA LEU A 108 6.27 -15.20 -163.61
C LEU A 108 7.32 -14.86 -164.71
N VAL A 109 7.06 -15.11 -165.99
CA VAL A 109 7.83 -14.55 -167.14
C VAL A 109 9.22 -15.17 -167.47
N TRP A 110 9.60 -16.34 -166.95
CA TRP A 110 10.49 -17.27 -167.72
C TRP A 110 9.71 -18.36 -168.46
N GLN A 111 8.38 -18.24 -168.47
CA GLN A 111 7.47 -19.26 -168.97
C GLN A 111 7.54 -19.42 -170.49
N ASP A 112 7.67 -18.36 -171.30
CA ASP A 112 7.50 -18.50 -172.76
C ASP A 112 8.65 -19.23 -173.48
N THR A 113 9.89 -19.12 -172.99
CA THR A 113 11.01 -19.95 -173.51
C THR A 113 10.96 -21.37 -172.95
N LYS A 114 10.49 -21.54 -171.71
CA LYS A 114 10.22 -22.85 -171.13
C LYS A 114 9.08 -23.55 -171.89
N ILE A 115 8.02 -22.84 -172.27
CA ILE A 115 6.84 -23.35 -172.99
C ILE A 115 7.27 -23.95 -174.33
N ALA A 116 8.09 -23.27 -175.14
CA ALA A 116 8.56 -23.88 -176.41
C ALA A 116 9.40 -25.17 -176.20
N SER A 117 10.14 -25.28 -175.09
CA SER A 117 10.81 -26.54 -174.71
C SER A 117 9.81 -27.58 -174.21
N LEU A 118 8.82 -27.16 -173.43
CA LEU A 118 7.77 -27.99 -172.87
C LEU A 118 6.75 -28.44 -173.93
N GLU A 119 6.50 -27.71 -175.01
CA GLU A 119 5.62 -28.11 -176.12
C GLU A 119 6.26 -29.17 -177.00
N ARG A 120 7.60 -29.15 -177.12
CA ARG A 120 8.35 -30.23 -177.76
C ARG A 120 8.45 -31.44 -176.82
N ASN A 121 8.79 -31.22 -175.55
CA ASN A 121 8.73 -32.27 -174.53
C ASN A 121 7.33 -32.86 -174.38
N ILE A 122 6.25 -32.06 -174.46
CA ILE A 122 4.86 -32.53 -174.39
C ILE A 122 4.57 -33.40 -175.60
N ARG A 123 5.10 -33.09 -176.78
CA ARG A 123 4.92 -33.94 -177.97
C ARG A 123 5.68 -35.26 -177.86
N ASP A 124 6.94 -35.20 -177.43
CA ASP A 124 7.76 -36.39 -177.20
C ASP A 124 7.17 -37.26 -176.05
N LEU A 125 6.63 -36.62 -175.00
CA LEU A 125 5.87 -37.24 -173.92
C LEU A 125 4.46 -37.66 -174.33
N GLU A 126 3.84 -37.07 -175.35
CA GLU A 126 2.54 -37.47 -175.91
C GLU A 126 2.71 -38.74 -176.74
N ASP A 127 3.80 -38.84 -177.50
CA ASP A 127 4.22 -40.06 -178.19
C ASP A 127 4.63 -41.15 -177.18
N GLU A 128 5.36 -40.81 -176.12
CA GLU A 128 5.65 -41.72 -175.00
C GLU A 128 4.37 -42.13 -174.24
N ILE A 129 3.42 -41.22 -174.04
CA ILE A 129 2.09 -41.51 -173.47
C ILE A 129 1.24 -42.35 -174.42
N GLN A 130 1.36 -42.20 -175.74
CA GLN A 130 0.70 -43.11 -176.70
C GLN A 130 1.32 -44.51 -176.62
N MET A 131 2.64 -44.62 -176.54
CA MET A 131 3.35 -45.88 -176.30
C MET A 131 2.97 -46.52 -174.96
N LEU A 132 2.91 -45.73 -173.87
CA LEU A 132 2.50 -46.20 -172.55
C LEU A 132 0.99 -46.49 -172.45
N LYS A 133 0.13 -45.85 -173.26
CA LYS A 133 -1.29 -46.23 -173.40
C LYS A 133 -1.46 -47.49 -174.23
N ALA A 134 -0.64 -47.70 -175.25
CA ALA A 134 -0.63 -48.94 -176.05
C ALA A 134 -0.12 -50.14 -175.22
N ASN A 135 0.94 -49.93 -174.43
CA ASN A 135 1.50 -50.97 -173.55
C ASN A 135 0.69 -51.14 -172.24
N GLY A 136 0.07 -50.08 -171.73
CA GLY A 136 -0.77 -50.08 -170.51
C GLY A 136 -2.13 -50.77 -170.63
N VAL A 137 -2.40 -51.41 -171.77
CA VAL A 137 -3.52 -52.34 -171.98
C VAL A 137 -3.08 -53.80 -171.84
N LEU A 138 -1.76 -54.09 -171.82
CA LEU A 138 -1.22 -55.45 -171.74
C LEU A 138 -0.75 -55.86 -170.33
N ASN A 139 -0.58 -54.91 -169.40
CA ASN A 139 -0.24 -55.19 -167.99
C ASN A 139 -1.46 -54.99 -167.07
N THR A 140 -2.39 -55.94 -167.08
CA THR A 140 -3.53 -55.94 -166.14
C THR A 140 -3.13 -56.32 -164.71
N GLU A 141 -2.03 -57.05 -164.54
CA GLU A 141 -1.51 -57.48 -163.23
C GLU A 141 -0.97 -56.29 -162.42
N ASP A 142 -0.12 -55.43 -163.00
CA ASP A 142 0.38 -54.20 -162.36
C ASP A 142 -0.75 -53.30 -161.85
N ARG A 143 -1.86 -53.24 -162.59
CA ARG A 143 -3.04 -52.43 -162.25
C ARG A 143 -3.81 -52.99 -161.07
N GLU A 144 -3.93 -54.32 -160.98
CA GLU A 144 -4.46 -54.97 -159.77
C GLU A 144 -3.50 -54.83 -158.59
N GLU A 145 -2.18 -54.89 -158.80
CA GLU A 145 -1.19 -54.66 -157.75
C GLU A 145 -1.20 -53.22 -157.23
N GLU A 146 -1.35 -52.22 -158.09
CA GLU A 146 -1.60 -50.83 -157.68
C GLU A 146 -2.89 -50.69 -156.88
N ILE A 147 -3.99 -51.34 -157.30
CA ILE A 147 -5.25 -51.33 -156.55
C ILE A 147 -5.07 -52.00 -155.17
N LYS A 148 -4.39 -53.15 -155.12
CA LYS A 148 -4.04 -53.86 -153.86
C LYS A 148 -3.16 -52.98 -152.97
N GLN A 149 -2.15 -52.29 -153.52
CA GLN A 149 -1.32 -51.35 -152.78
C GLN A 149 -2.12 -50.14 -152.27
N ILE A 150 -2.99 -49.55 -153.09
CA ILE A 150 -3.89 -48.44 -152.68
C ILE A 150 -4.84 -48.91 -151.56
N GLU A 151 -5.30 -50.16 -151.59
CA GLU A 151 -6.13 -50.74 -150.53
C GLU A 151 -5.33 -51.03 -149.24
N VAL A 152 -4.08 -51.48 -149.36
CA VAL A 152 -3.12 -51.56 -148.25
C VAL A 152 -2.84 -50.17 -147.67
N TYR A 153 -2.59 -49.14 -148.48
CA TYR A 153 -2.41 -47.76 -148.01
C TYR A 153 -3.69 -47.19 -147.38
N LYS A 154 -4.87 -47.46 -147.93
CA LYS A 154 -6.16 -47.06 -147.32
C LYS A 154 -6.41 -47.76 -145.99
N SER A 155 -6.11 -49.05 -145.88
CA SER A 155 -6.25 -49.80 -144.62
C SER A 155 -5.22 -49.37 -143.58
N HIS A 156 -3.97 -49.13 -143.98
CA HIS A 156 -2.91 -48.57 -143.13
C HIS A 156 -3.23 -47.13 -142.67
N SER A 157 -3.76 -46.29 -143.56
CA SER A 157 -4.22 -44.93 -143.23
C SER A 157 -5.40 -44.95 -142.26
N LYS A 158 -6.39 -45.84 -142.46
CA LYS A 158 -7.48 -46.09 -141.50
C LYS A 158 -6.92 -46.57 -140.15
N PHE A 159 -5.98 -47.52 -140.14
CA PHE A 159 -5.35 -48.04 -138.92
C PHE A 159 -4.59 -46.93 -138.17
N MET A 160 -3.76 -46.15 -138.86
CA MET A 160 -3.03 -45.02 -138.28
C MET A 160 -3.99 -43.95 -137.75
N LYS A 161 -5.07 -43.62 -138.48
CA LYS A 161 -6.10 -42.71 -137.98
C LYS A 161 -6.75 -43.25 -136.70
N THR A 162 -7.18 -44.51 -136.69
CA THR A 162 -7.72 -45.15 -135.48
C THR A 162 -6.71 -45.13 -134.32
N LYS A 163 -5.41 -45.36 -134.58
CA LYS A 163 -4.39 -45.33 -133.53
C LYS A 163 -4.11 -43.91 -133.02
N ILE A 164 -4.14 -42.90 -133.88
CA ILE A 164 -4.07 -41.48 -133.51
C ILE A 164 -5.29 -41.08 -132.67
N ASP A 165 -6.49 -41.48 -133.07
CA ASP A 165 -7.72 -41.14 -132.35
C ASP A 165 -7.82 -41.89 -131.00
N GLN A 166 -7.30 -43.12 -130.91
CA GLN A 166 -7.04 -43.81 -129.63
C GLN A 166 -6.07 -43.03 -128.74
N LEU A 167 -4.91 -42.62 -129.26
CA LEU A 167 -3.91 -41.87 -128.50
C LEU A 167 -4.42 -40.50 -128.04
N LYS A 168 -5.26 -39.82 -128.83
CA LYS A 168 -5.96 -38.59 -128.41
C LYS A 168 -6.95 -38.86 -127.27
N GLN A 169 -7.70 -39.96 -127.33
CA GLN A 169 -8.61 -40.35 -126.26
C GLN A 169 -7.85 -40.73 -124.98
N GLU A 170 -6.70 -41.41 -125.10
CA GLU A 170 -5.80 -41.72 -123.99
C GLU A 170 -5.18 -40.43 -123.41
N LEU A 171 -4.75 -39.48 -124.24
CA LEU A 171 -4.24 -38.19 -123.80
C LEU A 171 -5.32 -37.40 -123.03
N SER A 172 -6.54 -37.30 -123.56
CA SER A 172 -7.66 -36.61 -122.89
C SER A 172 -8.06 -37.28 -121.56
N LYS A 173 -7.97 -38.62 -121.49
CA LYS A 173 -8.09 -39.36 -120.21
C LYS A 173 -6.95 -38.99 -119.25
N LYS A 174 -5.70 -38.88 -119.72
CA LYS A 174 -4.56 -38.51 -118.88
C LYS A 174 -4.60 -37.04 -118.44
N GLU A 175 -5.10 -36.13 -119.27
CA GLU A 175 -5.35 -34.73 -118.91
C GLU A 175 -6.42 -34.62 -117.82
N SER A 176 -7.53 -35.34 -117.95
CA SER A 176 -8.58 -35.36 -116.91
C SER A 176 -8.15 -36.08 -115.62
N GLU A 177 -7.36 -37.16 -115.71
CA GLU A 177 -6.71 -37.79 -114.55
C GLU A 177 -5.74 -36.83 -113.85
N LEU A 178 -4.91 -36.09 -114.59
CA LEU A 178 -3.97 -35.11 -114.07
C LEU A 178 -4.71 -33.97 -113.35
N LEU A 179 -5.77 -33.45 -113.95
CA LEU A 179 -6.59 -32.40 -113.35
C LEU A 179 -7.25 -32.88 -112.03
N ALA A 180 -7.78 -34.11 -112.01
CA ALA A 180 -8.33 -34.72 -110.80
C ALA A 180 -7.28 -34.96 -109.70
N LEU A 181 -6.07 -35.38 -110.08
CA LEU A 181 -4.94 -35.52 -109.15
C LEU A 181 -4.45 -34.16 -108.63
N GLN A 182 -4.49 -33.11 -109.45
CA GLN A 182 -4.13 -31.74 -109.04
C GLN A 182 -5.13 -31.19 -108.02
N THR A 183 -6.44 -31.34 -108.25
CA THR A 183 -7.47 -31.00 -107.25
C THR A 183 -7.32 -31.84 -105.97
N LYS A 184 -6.95 -33.12 -106.09
CA LYS A 184 -6.69 -33.98 -104.93
C LYS A 184 -5.44 -33.54 -104.14
N LEU A 185 -4.40 -33.06 -104.82
CA LEU A 185 -3.20 -32.51 -104.18
C LEU A 185 -3.51 -31.20 -103.45
N GLU A 186 -4.27 -30.30 -104.09
CA GLU A 186 -4.67 -29.01 -103.50
C GLU A 186 -5.57 -29.20 -102.27
N THR A 187 -6.57 -30.10 -102.34
CA THR A 187 -7.41 -30.44 -101.18
C THR A 187 -6.63 -31.08 -100.04
N LEU A 188 -5.67 -31.98 -100.31
CA LEU A 188 -4.78 -32.54 -99.29
C LEU A 188 -3.82 -31.49 -98.71
N SER A 189 -3.36 -30.53 -99.53
CA SER A 189 -2.51 -29.42 -99.09
C SER A 189 -3.26 -28.50 -98.12
N ASN A 190 -4.51 -28.16 -98.45
CA ASN A 190 -5.37 -27.35 -97.59
C ASN A 190 -5.68 -28.09 -96.27
N GLN A 191 -6.07 -29.37 -96.32
CA GLN A 191 -6.26 -30.20 -95.12
C GLN A 191 -5.00 -30.25 -94.23
N ASN A 192 -3.80 -30.35 -94.83
CA ASN A 192 -2.54 -30.31 -94.09
C ASN A 192 -2.27 -28.93 -93.45
N SER A 193 -2.68 -27.84 -94.10
CA SER A 193 -2.64 -26.48 -93.52
C SER A 193 -3.58 -26.37 -92.32
N ASP A 194 -4.82 -26.83 -92.45
CA ASP A 194 -5.83 -26.82 -91.37
C ASP A 194 -5.35 -27.66 -90.18
N CYS A 195 -4.80 -28.86 -90.43
CA CYS A 195 -4.21 -29.69 -89.38
C CYS A 195 -3.05 -28.99 -88.64
N LYS A 196 -2.21 -28.21 -89.33
CA LYS A 196 -1.14 -27.43 -88.68
C LYS A 196 -1.70 -26.33 -87.79
N GLN A 197 -2.69 -25.56 -88.28
CA GLN A 197 -3.37 -24.53 -87.48
C GLN A 197 -4.05 -25.13 -86.24
N HIS A 198 -4.70 -26.29 -86.37
CA HIS A 198 -5.26 -27.01 -85.22
C HIS A 198 -4.18 -27.44 -84.21
N ILE A 199 -3.01 -27.89 -84.67
CA ILE A 199 -1.87 -28.21 -83.78
C ILE A 199 -1.33 -26.96 -83.08
N GLU A 200 -1.28 -25.81 -83.76
CA GLU A 200 -0.85 -24.53 -83.18
C GLU A 200 -1.80 -24.06 -82.08
N VAL A 201 -3.12 -24.05 -82.33
CA VAL A 201 -4.13 -23.73 -81.32
C VAL A 201 -4.08 -24.68 -80.11
N LEU A 202 -3.79 -25.96 -80.34
CA LEU A 202 -3.60 -26.93 -79.24
C LEU A 202 -2.33 -26.66 -78.43
N LYS A 203 -1.23 -26.23 -79.07
CA LYS A 203 -0.01 -25.80 -78.38
C LYS A 203 -0.25 -24.55 -77.54
N GLU A 204 -0.92 -23.53 -78.08
CA GLU A 204 -1.27 -22.31 -77.35
C GLU A 204 -2.18 -22.64 -76.14
N SER A 205 -3.16 -23.54 -76.32
CA SER A 205 -4.01 -24.03 -75.24
C SER A 205 -3.23 -24.79 -74.16
N LEU A 206 -2.20 -25.56 -74.56
CA LEU A 206 -1.32 -26.25 -73.63
C LEU A 206 -0.46 -25.26 -72.85
N THR A 207 0.21 -24.32 -73.51
CA THR A 207 1.04 -23.31 -72.82
C THR A 207 0.23 -22.42 -71.88
N ALA A 208 -1.02 -22.08 -72.23
CA ALA A 208 -1.93 -21.35 -71.35
C ALA A 208 -2.33 -22.17 -70.10
N LYS A 209 -2.48 -23.49 -70.24
CA LYS A 209 -2.72 -24.40 -69.10
C LYS A 209 -1.48 -24.56 -68.22
N GLU A 210 -0.29 -24.65 -68.81
CA GLU A 210 0.99 -24.71 -68.09
C GLU A 210 1.23 -23.44 -67.28
N GLN A 211 1.02 -22.26 -67.88
CA GLN A 211 1.08 -20.97 -67.16
C GLN A 211 0.07 -20.92 -66.01
N ARG A 212 -1.17 -21.37 -66.22
CA ARG A 212 -2.18 -21.43 -65.16
C ARG A 212 -1.80 -22.41 -64.05
N ALA A 213 -1.20 -23.55 -64.37
CA ALA A 213 -0.69 -24.51 -63.40
C ALA A 213 0.46 -23.91 -62.58
N ALA A 214 1.38 -23.17 -63.21
CA ALA A 214 2.46 -22.47 -62.52
C ALA A 214 1.94 -21.39 -61.55
N ILE A 215 0.94 -20.59 -61.94
CA ILE A 215 0.30 -19.61 -61.05
C ILE A 215 -0.33 -20.32 -59.84
N LEU A 216 -1.14 -21.36 -60.08
CA LEU A 216 -1.76 -22.14 -59.00
C LEU A 216 -0.72 -22.79 -58.07
N GLN A 217 0.42 -23.23 -58.60
CA GLN A 217 1.52 -23.74 -57.79
C GLN A 217 2.08 -22.66 -56.86
N THR A 218 2.35 -21.45 -57.37
CA THR A 218 2.80 -20.32 -56.54
C THR A 218 1.77 -19.89 -55.49
N GLU A 219 0.47 -19.95 -55.80
CA GLU A 219 -0.60 -19.70 -54.83
C GLU A 219 -0.63 -20.76 -53.72
N VAL A 220 -0.47 -22.05 -54.06
CA VAL A 220 -0.38 -23.15 -53.10
C VAL A 220 0.85 -22.99 -52.19
N ASP A 221 2.01 -22.64 -52.73
CA ASP A 221 3.23 -22.48 -51.93
C ASP A 221 3.18 -21.22 -51.03
N ALA A 222 2.55 -20.14 -51.48
CA ALA A 222 2.24 -18.99 -50.63
C ALA A 222 1.25 -19.33 -49.50
N LEU A 223 0.26 -20.20 -49.77
CA LEU A 223 -0.67 -20.69 -48.74
C LEU A 223 0.02 -21.64 -47.74
N ARG A 224 0.98 -22.46 -48.18
CA ARG A 224 1.82 -23.31 -47.31
C ARG A 224 2.65 -22.48 -46.33
N LEU A 225 3.41 -21.51 -46.84
CA LEU A 225 4.20 -20.60 -45.98
C LEU A 225 3.31 -19.87 -44.96
N ARG A 226 2.13 -19.40 -45.40
CA ARG A 226 1.17 -18.74 -44.50
C ARG A 226 0.57 -19.70 -43.45
N LEU A 227 0.45 -20.99 -43.75
CA LEU A 227 0.05 -22.01 -42.78
C LEU A 227 1.15 -22.26 -41.75
N GLU A 228 2.39 -22.43 -42.19
CA GLU A 228 3.58 -22.60 -41.33
C GLU A 228 3.77 -21.40 -40.38
N GLU A 229 3.59 -20.17 -40.87
CA GLU A 229 3.57 -18.96 -40.03
C GLU A 229 2.50 -19.04 -38.94
N LYS A 230 1.29 -19.48 -39.28
CA LYS A 230 0.17 -19.63 -38.34
C LYS A 230 0.41 -20.73 -37.33
N GLU A 231 0.96 -21.86 -37.73
CA GLU A 231 1.38 -22.94 -36.84
C GLU A 231 2.48 -22.48 -35.88
N SER A 232 3.48 -21.73 -36.37
CA SER A 232 4.53 -21.15 -35.53
C SER A 232 3.97 -20.17 -34.49
N PHE A 233 2.94 -19.38 -34.85
CA PHE A 233 2.27 -18.46 -33.94
C PHE A 233 1.40 -19.22 -32.92
N LEU A 234 0.72 -20.28 -33.36
CA LEU A 234 -0.10 -21.13 -32.50
C LEU A 234 0.79 -21.84 -31.48
N ASN A 235 1.93 -22.41 -31.89
CA ASN A 235 2.92 -23.02 -31.00
C ASN A 235 3.47 -22.01 -29.97
N LYS A 236 3.78 -20.77 -30.38
CA LYS A 236 4.17 -19.68 -29.46
C LYS A 236 3.06 -19.38 -28.45
N LYS A 237 1.79 -19.39 -28.88
CA LYS A 237 0.63 -19.16 -27.99
C LYS A 237 0.37 -20.33 -27.04
N THR A 238 0.53 -21.56 -27.50
CA THR A 238 0.46 -22.77 -26.65
C THR A 238 1.53 -22.73 -25.57
N LYS A 239 2.77 -22.38 -25.93
CA LYS A 239 3.85 -22.24 -24.94
C LYS A 239 3.55 -21.13 -23.91
N GLN A 240 3.12 -19.95 -24.36
CA GLN A 240 2.70 -18.87 -23.45
C GLN A 240 1.57 -19.29 -22.50
N LEU A 241 0.63 -20.13 -22.95
CA LEU A 241 -0.44 -20.67 -22.10
C LEU A 241 0.07 -21.71 -21.10
N GLN A 242 1.08 -22.52 -21.48
CA GLN A 242 1.76 -23.42 -20.56
C GLN A 242 2.51 -22.64 -19.48
N ASP A 243 3.37 -21.69 -19.87
CA ASP A 243 4.15 -20.84 -18.96
C ASP A 243 3.22 -20.15 -17.92
N LEU A 244 2.12 -19.54 -18.38
CA LEU A 244 1.09 -18.93 -17.51
C LEU A 244 0.35 -19.94 -16.62
N THR A 245 0.23 -21.20 -17.04
CA THR A 245 -0.39 -22.27 -16.23
C THR A 245 0.56 -22.73 -15.12
N GLU A 246 1.86 -22.78 -15.40
CA GLU A 246 2.91 -23.08 -14.43
C GLU A 246 3.04 -21.94 -13.39
N GLU A 247 3.07 -20.68 -13.82
CA GLU A 247 3.02 -19.49 -12.94
C GLU A 247 1.76 -19.46 -12.06
N LYS A 248 0.60 -19.80 -12.62
CA LYS A 248 -0.63 -19.94 -11.83
C LYS A 248 -0.50 -21.06 -10.79
N GLY A 249 0.23 -22.12 -11.11
CA GLY A 249 0.54 -23.22 -10.19
C GLY A 249 1.44 -22.78 -9.03
N THR A 250 2.51 -22.03 -9.29
CA THR A 250 3.41 -21.51 -8.25
C THR A 250 2.68 -20.52 -7.34
N LEU A 251 1.96 -19.54 -7.90
CA LEU A 251 1.16 -18.59 -7.14
C LEU A 251 0.08 -19.28 -6.29
N ALA A 252 -0.53 -20.36 -6.77
CA ALA A 252 -1.48 -21.15 -5.98
C ALA A 252 -0.80 -21.92 -4.82
N GLY A 253 0.49 -22.25 -4.96
CA GLY A 253 1.33 -22.76 -3.87
C GLY A 253 1.62 -21.68 -2.82
N GLU A 254 2.14 -20.53 -3.24
CA GLU A 254 2.43 -19.39 -2.36
C GLU A 254 1.20 -18.92 -1.57
N ILE A 255 0.02 -18.87 -2.21
CA ILE A 255 -1.26 -18.57 -1.55
C ILE A 255 -1.61 -19.61 -0.48
N ARG A 256 -1.23 -20.87 -0.63
CA ARG A 256 -1.44 -21.92 0.38
C ARG A 256 -0.50 -21.73 1.56
N ASP A 257 0.80 -21.56 1.29
CA ASP A 257 1.82 -21.38 2.33
C ASP A 257 1.54 -20.11 3.17
N MET A 258 1.09 -19.03 2.54
CA MET A 258 0.68 -17.80 3.21
C MET A 258 -0.59 -17.97 4.05
N LYS A 259 -1.54 -18.83 3.65
CA LYS A 259 -2.71 -19.20 4.48
C LYS A 259 -2.30 -20.01 5.69
N ASP A 260 -1.45 -21.03 5.51
CA ASP A 260 -0.96 -21.86 6.62
C ASP A 260 -0.18 -21.00 7.64
N MET A 261 0.63 -20.05 7.15
CA MET A 261 1.32 -19.07 8.02
C MET A 261 0.34 -18.14 8.75
N LEU A 262 -0.76 -17.73 8.10
CA LEU A 262 -1.80 -16.91 8.71
C LEU A 262 -2.54 -17.69 9.81
N GLU A 263 -2.93 -18.95 9.57
CA GLU A 263 -3.52 -19.82 10.61
C GLU A 263 -2.59 -19.99 11.82
N VAL A 264 -1.29 -20.16 11.61
CA VAL A 264 -0.30 -20.24 12.71
C VAL A 264 -0.26 -18.93 13.50
N LYS A 265 -0.33 -17.77 12.83
CA LYS A 265 -0.38 -16.45 13.48
C LYS A 265 -1.69 -16.25 14.25
N GLU A 266 -2.85 -16.65 13.71
CA GLU A 266 -4.14 -16.62 14.42
C GLU A 266 -4.13 -17.49 15.67
N ARG A 267 -3.64 -18.74 15.58
CA ARG A 267 -3.48 -19.63 16.74
C ARG A 267 -2.57 -18.99 17.79
N LYS A 268 -1.49 -18.30 17.39
CA LYS A 268 -0.60 -17.58 18.30
C LYS A 268 -1.28 -16.37 18.96
N ILE A 269 -2.06 -15.59 18.22
CA ILE A 269 -2.87 -14.47 18.74
C ILE A 269 -3.85 -14.99 19.79
N ASN A 270 -4.58 -16.08 19.51
CA ASN A 270 -5.53 -16.69 20.45
C ASN A 270 -4.86 -17.15 21.77
N VAL A 271 -3.64 -17.67 21.70
CA VAL A 271 -2.85 -18.02 22.90
C VAL A 271 -2.42 -16.78 23.69
N LEU A 272 -2.03 -15.70 23.01
CA LEU A 272 -1.64 -14.44 23.65
C LEU A 272 -2.84 -13.72 24.27
N GLN A 273 -4.01 -13.73 23.62
CA GLN A 273 -5.26 -13.20 24.16
C GLN A 273 -5.64 -13.90 25.47
N LYS A 274 -5.66 -15.25 25.50
CA LYS A 274 -5.88 -16.02 26.74
C LYS A 274 -4.86 -15.70 27.83
N LYS A 275 -3.60 -15.42 27.47
CA LYS A 275 -2.58 -15.02 28.44
C LYS A 275 -2.84 -13.62 29.00
N ILE A 276 -3.33 -12.68 28.19
CA ILE A 276 -3.76 -11.35 28.62
C ILE A 276 -4.97 -11.45 29.55
N GLU A 277 -6.00 -12.22 29.19
CA GLU A 277 -7.19 -12.46 30.02
C GLU A 277 -6.80 -12.98 31.42
N ASN A 278 -5.97 -14.03 31.48
CA ASN A 278 -5.48 -14.58 32.75
C ASN A 278 -4.68 -13.55 33.58
N LEU A 279 -3.88 -12.68 32.94
CA LEU A 279 -3.14 -11.63 33.64
C LEU A 279 -4.05 -10.50 34.13
N GLN A 280 -5.09 -10.15 33.37
CA GLN A 280 -6.11 -9.18 33.79
C GLN A 280 -6.93 -9.70 34.98
N GLU A 281 -7.27 -10.99 35.02
CA GLU A 281 -7.94 -11.60 36.16
C GLU A 281 -7.05 -11.59 37.41
N GLN A 282 -5.78 -11.97 37.28
CA GLN A 282 -4.80 -11.86 38.37
C GLN A 282 -4.65 -10.43 38.89
N LEU A 283 -4.68 -9.42 38.01
CA LEU A 283 -4.65 -8.01 38.41
C LEU A 283 -5.91 -7.63 39.22
N ARG A 284 -7.11 -7.99 38.73
CA ARG A 284 -8.38 -7.73 39.44
C ARG A 284 -8.41 -8.37 40.84
N ASP A 285 -7.88 -9.58 40.99
CA ASP A 285 -7.81 -10.24 42.29
C ASP A 285 -6.77 -9.59 43.23
N LYS A 286 -5.68 -9.05 42.68
CA LYS A 286 -4.74 -8.23 43.45
C LYS A 286 -5.33 -6.89 43.86
N ASP A 287 -6.11 -6.24 43.00
CA ASP A 287 -6.85 -5.03 43.34
C ASP A 287 -7.88 -5.27 44.46
N LYS A 288 -8.65 -6.37 44.40
CA LYS A 288 -9.55 -6.78 45.50
C LYS A 288 -8.79 -7.03 46.81
N GLN A 289 -7.61 -7.66 46.75
CA GLN A 289 -6.75 -7.85 47.93
C GLN A 289 -6.29 -6.49 48.50
N LEU A 290 -5.92 -5.54 47.64
CA LEU A 290 -5.51 -4.19 48.04
C LEU A 290 -6.67 -3.37 48.61
N THR A 291 -7.90 -3.46 48.08
CA THR A 291 -9.07 -2.77 48.65
C THR A 291 -9.39 -3.33 50.04
N ASN A 292 -9.41 -4.65 50.20
CA ASN A 292 -9.68 -5.29 51.49
C ASN A 292 -8.63 -4.92 52.54
N LEU A 293 -7.35 -4.82 52.15
CA LEU A 293 -6.29 -4.34 53.04
C LEU A 293 -6.45 -2.85 53.38
N LYS A 294 -6.79 -2.00 52.42
CA LYS A 294 -7.08 -0.56 52.67
C LYS A 294 -8.23 -0.37 53.64
N ASP A 295 -9.32 -1.14 53.51
CA ASP A 295 -10.46 -1.02 54.40
C ASP A 295 -10.17 -1.57 55.80
N ARG A 296 -9.36 -2.63 55.91
CA ARG A 296 -8.81 -3.08 57.21
C ARG A 296 -7.89 -2.02 57.84
N VAL A 297 -7.07 -1.32 57.07
CA VAL A 297 -6.24 -0.21 57.56
C VAL A 297 -7.12 0.95 58.04
N LYS A 298 -8.18 1.31 57.32
CA LYS A 298 -9.14 2.33 57.78
C LYS A 298 -9.80 1.93 59.11
N SER A 299 -10.22 0.67 59.26
CA SER A 299 -10.79 0.17 60.52
C SER A 299 -9.80 0.28 61.68
N LEU A 300 -8.55 -0.14 61.48
CA LEU A 300 -7.49 0.00 62.49
C LEU A 300 -7.15 1.47 62.78
N GLN A 301 -7.27 2.36 61.79
CA GLN A 301 -7.09 3.79 61.98
C GLN A 301 -8.24 4.40 62.80
N THR A 302 -9.49 3.98 62.57
CA THR A 302 -10.62 4.40 63.43
C THR A 302 -10.45 3.87 64.85
N ASP A 303 -10.03 2.61 65.02
CA ASP A 303 -9.74 2.03 66.33
C ASP A 303 -8.61 2.78 67.05
N SER A 304 -7.53 3.13 66.33
CA SER A 304 -6.44 3.98 66.85
C SER A 304 -6.96 5.34 67.31
N SER A 305 -7.75 6.04 66.49
CA SER A 305 -8.30 7.35 66.86
C SER A 305 -9.26 7.28 68.06
N ASN A 306 -9.97 6.15 68.22
CA ASN A 306 -10.80 5.89 69.39
C ASN A 306 -9.92 5.67 70.64
N THR A 307 -8.81 4.94 70.53
CA THR A 307 -7.85 4.79 71.63
C THR A 307 -7.13 6.10 71.96
N ASP A 308 -6.77 6.92 70.98
CA ASP A 308 -6.15 8.24 71.19
C ASP A 308 -7.12 9.17 71.95
N THR A 309 -8.40 9.15 71.59
CA THR A 309 -9.45 9.91 72.29
C THR A 309 -9.65 9.42 73.74
N ALA A 310 -9.61 8.10 73.95
CA ALA A 310 -9.67 7.53 75.30
C ALA A 310 -8.44 7.88 76.14
N LEU A 311 -7.25 7.87 75.55
CA LEU A 311 -6.00 8.29 76.20
C LEU A 311 -6.05 9.77 76.58
N ALA A 312 -6.45 10.67 75.66
CA ALA A 312 -6.61 12.08 75.97
C ALA A 312 -7.61 12.33 77.12
N THR A 313 -8.71 11.57 77.17
CA THR A 313 -9.69 11.64 78.27
C THR A 313 -9.08 11.20 79.61
N LEU A 314 -8.22 10.17 79.59
CA LEU A 314 -7.50 9.72 80.79
C LEU A 314 -6.39 10.70 81.21
N GLU A 315 -5.69 11.32 80.26
CA GLU A 315 -4.69 12.38 80.52
C GLU A 315 -5.36 13.62 81.13
N GLU A 316 -6.50 14.08 80.60
CA GLU A 316 -7.29 15.15 81.21
C GLU A 316 -7.72 14.80 82.64
N ALA A 317 -8.26 13.59 82.85
CA ALA A 317 -8.66 13.12 84.16
C ALA A 317 -7.48 13.03 85.14
N LEU A 318 -6.30 12.58 84.70
CA LEU A 318 -5.07 12.58 85.48
C LEU A 318 -4.63 14.02 85.82
N SER A 319 -4.61 14.93 84.85
CA SER A 319 -4.23 16.33 85.08
C SER A 319 -5.16 17.05 86.08
N GLU A 320 -6.46 16.73 86.09
CA GLU A 320 -7.38 17.27 87.10
C GLU A 320 -7.15 16.62 88.48
N LYS A 321 -6.79 15.33 88.54
CA LYS A 321 -6.34 14.71 89.79
C LYS A 321 -5.06 15.34 90.32
N GLU A 322 -4.10 15.67 89.46
CA GLU A 322 -2.88 16.39 89.83
C GLU A 322 -3.20 17.80 90.36
N ARG A 323 -4.09 18.57 89.70
CA ARG A 323 -4.57 19.87 90.20
C ARG A 323 -5.33 19.77 91.53
N ILE A 324 -6.06 18.68 91.77
CA ILE A 324 -6.69 18.43 93.08
C ILE A 324 -5.63 18.12 94.13
N ILE A 325 -4.64 17.28 93.81
CA ILE A 325 -3.51 16.97 94.69
C ILE A 325 -2.73 18.24 95.04
N GLU A 326 -2.45 19.11 94.08
CA GLU A 326 -1.70 20.35 94.34
C GLU A 326 -2.49 21.32 95.22
N ARG A 327 -3.79 21.52 94.96
CA ARG A 327 -4.68 22.28 95.86
C ARG A 327 -4.70 21.72 97.28
N LEU A 328 -4.68 20.40 97.43
CA LEU A 328 -4.64 19.73 98.75
C LEU A 328 -3.27 19.88 99.44
N LYS A 329 -2.16 19.85 98.69
CA LYS A 329 -0.82 20.17 99.23
C LYS A 329 -0.75 21.61 99.70
N GLU A 330 -1.13 22.57 98.85
CA GLU A 330 -1.16 23.99 99.20
C GLU A 330 -2.03 24.23 100.44
N GLN A 331 -3.20 23.59 100.52
CA GLN A 331 -4.06 23.72 101.69
C GLN A 331 -3.37 23.18 102.93
N ARG A 332 -2.77 21.98 102.86
CA ARG A 332 -1.99 21.44 103.97
C ARG A 332 -0.82 22.34 104.36
N GLU A 333 -0.15 22.99 103.41
CA GLU A 333 0.93 23.95 103.69
C GLU A 333 0.43 25.29 104.25
N ARG A 334 -0.83 25.68 104.02
CA ARG A 334 -1.49 26.78 104.74
C ARG A 334 -1.79 26.34 106.17
N ASP A 335 -2.49 25.23 106.35
CA ASP A 335 -2.86 24.68 107.67
C ASP A 335 -1.62 24.45 108.56
N ASP A 336 -0.53 23.88 108.00
CA ASP A 336 0.72 23.63 108.73
C ASP A 336 1.48 24.96 109.02
N ARG A 337 1.32 26.02 108.21
CA ARG A 337 1.83 27.38 108.52
C ARG A 337 1.01 28.05 109.61
N GLU A 338 -0.31 28.05 109.52
CA GLU A 338 -1.21 28.62 110.54
C GLU A 338 -0.94 27.98 111.91
N ARG A 339 -0.77 26.65 111.97
CA ARG A 339 -0.35 25.93 113.18
C ARG A 339 1.04 26.35 113.69
N LEU A 340 2.00 26.62 112.80
CA LEU A 340 3.32 27.10 113.20
C LEU A 340 3.24 28.52 113.79
N GLU A 341 2.45 29.40 113.17
CA GLU A 341 2.19 30.76 113.66
C GLU A 341 1.45 30.74 115.01
N GLU A 342 0.45 29.86 115.20
CA GLU A 342 -0.18 29.62 116.50
C GLU A 342 0.84 29.16 117.54
N ILE A 343 1.68 28.16 117.23
CA ILE A 343 2.72 27.65 118.13
C ILE A 343 3.75 28.75 118.47
N GLU A 344 4.12 29.60 117.51
CA GLU A 344 5.01 30.74 117.76
C GLU A 344 4.34 31.81 118.63
N SER A 345 3.04 32.07 118.44
CA SER A 345 2.27 32.98 119.29
C SER A 345 2.23 32.48 120.75
N PHE A 346 1.93 31.19 120.96
CA PHE A 346 1.95 30.57 122.29
C PHE A 346 3.36 30.52 122.88
N ARG A 347 4.42 30.31 122.08
CA ARG A 347 5.81 30.39 122.56
C ARG A 347 6.16 31.80 123.02
N LYS A 348 5.73 32.83 122.28
CA LYS A 348 5.94 34.23 122.66
C LYS A 348 5.18 34.57 123.94
N GLU A 349 3.90 34.21 124.03
CA GLU A 349 3.12 34.41 125.25
C GLU A 349 3.73 33.68 126.46
N ASN A 350 4.18 32.44 126.30
CA ASN A 350 4.91 31.71 127.35
C ASN A 350 6.23 32.41 127.75
N LYS A 351 6.94 33.05 126.81
CA LYS A 351 8.14 33.86 127.10
C LYS A 351 7.77 35.10 127.89
N ASP A 352 6.76 35.85 127.45
CA ASP A 352 6.28 37.08 128.10
C ASP A 352 5.73 36.79 129.51
N LEU A 353 5.04 35.66 129.70
CA LEU A 353 4.62 35.16 131.01
C LEU A 353 5.81 34.77 131.89
N LYS A 354 6.82 34.10 131.34
CA LYS A 354 8.05 33.75 132.07
C LYS A 354 8.86 34.98 132.47
N GLU A 355 8.90 36.01 131.63
CA GLU A 355 9.50 37.31 131.95
C GLU A 355 8.73 38.03 133.06
N LYS A 356 7.39 38.03 133.03
CA LYS A 356 6.54 38.52 134.14
C LYS A 356 6.78 37.74 135.45
N VAL A 357 6.88 36.42 135.39
CA VAL A 357 7.20 35.59 136.57
C VAL A 357 8.57 35.93 137.13
N ASN A 358 9.59 36.11 136.27
CA ASN A 358 10.92 36.53 136.71
C ASN A 358 10.92 37.95 137.31
N ALA A 359 10.15 38.87 136.75
CA ALA A 359 10.01 40.24 137.29
C ALA A 359 9.32 40.22 138.67
N LEU A 360 8.20 39.50 138.81
CA LEU A 360 7.52 39.32 140.09
C LEU A 360 8.40 38.58 141.12
N GLN A 361 9.24 37.64 140.67
CA GLN A 361 10.21 36.98 141.55
C GLN A 361 11.30 37.95 142.02
N ALA A 362 11.77 38.85 141.15
CA ALA A 362 12.73 39.90 141.52
C ALA A 362 12.10 40.91 142.49
N GLU A 363 10.89 41.40 142.22
CA GLU A 363 10.12 42.25 143.14
C GLU A 363 9.90 41.55 144.49
N LEU A 364 9.56 40.26 144.49
CA LEU A 364 9.41 39.48 145.72
C LEU A 364 10.74 39.44 146.51
N THR A 365 11.87 39.18 145.86
CA THR A 365 13.19 39.19 146.54
C THR A 365 13.57 40.58 147.06
N GLU A 366 13.19 41.66 146.38
CA GLU A 366 13.37 43.04 146.86
C GLU A 366 12.48 43.35 148.08
N LYS A 367 11.25 42.81 148.13
CA LYS A 367 10.40 42.89 149.32
C LYS A 367 10.92 42.02 150.45
N GLU A 368 11.49 40.86 150.17
CA GLU A 368 12.15 40.01 151.16
C GLU A 368 13.37 40.71 151.76
N SER A 369 14.23 41.34 150.96
CA SER A 369 15.37 42.13 151.47
C SER A 369 14.89 43.34 152.27
N SER A 370 13.92 44.11 151.76
CA SER A 370 13.32 45.24 152.49
C SER A 370 12.72 44.80 153.83
N LEU A 371 12.15 43.59 153.91
CA LEU A 371 11.57 43.03 155.13
C LEU A 371 12.65 42.52 156.10
N ILE A 372 13.81 42.09 155.61
CA ILE A 372 15.00 41.83 156.43
C ILE A 372 15.53 43.15 157.00
N ASP A 373 15.72 44.18 156.16
CA ASP A 373 16.17 45.51 156.60
C ASP A 373 15.23 46.09 157.68
N LEU A 374 13.91 45.97 157.49
CA LEU A 374 12.91 46.37 158.49
C LEU A 374 12.98 45.55 159.78
N LYS A 375 13.29 44.24 159.71
CA LYS A 375 13.52 43.40 160.90
C LYS A 375 14.80 43.79 161.63
N GLU A 376 15.87 44.12 160.93
CA GLU A 376 17.09 44.66 161.54
C GLU A 376 16.83 46.03 162.18
N HIS A 377 16.09 46.92 161.49
CA HIS A 377 15.67 48.21 162.04
C HIS A 377 14.81 48.05 163.32
N ALA A 378 13.87 47.11 163.33
CA ALA A 378 13.05 46.80 164.49
C ALA A 378 13.88 46.22 165.65
N SER A 379 14.84 45.34 165.34
CA SER A 379 15.77 44.76 166.33
C SER A 379 16.70 45.82 166.93
N SER A 380 17.20 46.74 166.10
CA SER A 380 17.99 47.91 166.50
C SER A 380 17.17 48.85 167.39
N LEU A 381 15.92 49.16 167.02
CA LEU A 381 14.99 49.95 167.83
C LEU A 381 14.66 49.29 169.18
N ALA A 382 14.49 47.96 169.23
CA ALA A 382 14.31 47.23 170.48
C ALA A 382 15.56 47.34 171.38
N SER A 383 16.77 47.25 170.80
CA SER A 383 18.03 47.45 171.53
C SER A 383 18.20 48.89 172.05
N ALA A 384 17.72 49.87 171.29
CA ALA A 384 17.71 51.28 171.68
C ALA A 384 16.66 51.56 172.76
N GLY A 385 15.52 50.87 172.74
CA GLY A 385 14.52 50.87 173.80
C GLY A 385 15.11 50.42 175.14
N LEU A 386 15.77 49.26 175.18
CA LEU A 386 16.46 48.76 176.38
C LEU A 386 17.51 49.73 176.94
N LYS A 387 18.23 50.46 176.06
CA LYS A 387 19.18 51.51 176.48
C LYS A 387 18.49 52.78 177.00
N ARG A 388 17.26 53.09 176.58
CA ARG A 388 16.48 54.20 177.13
C ARG A 388 15.89 53.84 178.50
N ASP A 389 15.34 52.63 178.66
CA ASP A 389 14.80 52.15 179.95
C ASP A 389 15.85 52.16 181.07
N SER A 390 17.10 51.76 180.78
CA SER A 390 18.18 51.81 181.77
C SER A 390 18.56 53.23 182.17
N LYS A 391 18.46 54.21 181.25
CA LYS A 391 18.61 55.63 181.56
C LYS A 391 17.41 56.21 182.32
N LEU A 392 16.19 55.78 182.00
CA LEU A 392 14.96 56.29 182.61
C LEU A 392 14.94 55.97 184.12
N LYS A 393 15.28 54.72 184.49
CA LYS A 393 15.46 54.31 185.90
C LYS A 393 16.53 55.12 186.65
N SER A 394 17.60 55.55 185.96
CA SER A 394 18.63 56.40 186.60
C SER A 394 18.14 57.83 186.87
N LEU A 395 17.21 58.34 186.05
CA LEU A 395 16.63 59.68 186.19
C LEU A 395 15.48 59.71 187.21
N GLU A 396 14.72 58.62 187.35
CA GLU A 396 13.71 58.49 188.43
C GLU A 396 14.33 58.62 189.83
N ILE A 397 15.49 57.99 190.06
CA ILE A 397 16.24 58.11 191.32
C ILE A 397 16.70 59.56 191.58
N ALA A 398 17.10 60.28 190.53
CA ALA A 398 17.51 61.69 190.62
C ALA A 398 16.33 62.65 190.86
N ILE A 399 15.13 62.31 190.38
CA ILE A 399 13.90 63.09 190.59
C ILE A 399 13.40 62.95 192.03
N GLU A 400 13.50 61.77 192.66
CA GLU A 400 13.06 61.60 194.04
C GLU A 400 13.93 62.40 195.03
N GLN A 401 15.25 62.46 194.81
CA GLN A 401 16.15 63.34 195.57
C GLN A 401 15.85 64.84 195.40
N LYS A 402 15.20 65.25 194.30
CA LYS A 402 14.80 66.64 194.05
C LYS A 402 13.41 66.99 194.59
N LYS A 403 12.57 66.01 194.94
CA LYS A 403 11.26 66.27 195.58
C LYS A 403 11.39 66.74 197.04
N GLU A 404 12.37 66.22 197.80
CA GLU A 404 12.56 66.65 199.20
C GLU A 404 13.07 68.08 199.34
N GLU A 405 13.86 68.58 198.38
CA GLU A 405 14.29 69.99 198.34
C GLU A 405 13.15 70.95 197.95
N CYS A 406 12.17 70.49 197.15
CA CYS A 406 10.98 71.29 196.81
C CYS A 406 10.05 71.54 198.01
N SER A 407 10.11 70.75 199.09
CA SER A 407 9.23 70.92 200.26
C SER A 407 9.56 72.14 201.15
N LYS A 408 10.70 72.83 200.94
CA LYS A 408 11.15 73.94 201.81
C LYS A 408 11.11 75.34 201.18
N LEU A 409 10.78 75.47 199.89
CA LEU A 409 10.83 76.75 199.17
C LEU A 409 9.48 77.21 198.58
N GLU A 410 8.39 76.48 198.78
CA GLU A 410 7.02 76.92 198.39
C GLU A 410 6.44 78.06 199.25
N ALA A 411 7.18 78.55 200.25
CA ALA A 411 6.68 79.56 201.19
C ALA A 411 6.78 81.04 200.70
N GLN A 412 7.41 81.34 199.56
CA GLN A 412 7.61 82.74 199.09
C GLN A 412 7.33 82.98 197.58
N LEU A 413 6.04 82.91 197.23
CA LEU A 413 5.30 83.89 196.41
C LEU A 413 5.67 84.19 194.92
N LYS A 414 4.78 83.73 194.03
CA LYS A 414 4.05 84.48 192.96
C LYS A 414 4.75 85.13 191.72
N LYS A 415 4.05 84.91 190.59
CA LYS A 415 3.89 85.65 189.31
C LYS A 415 4.72 85.17 188.11
N ALA A 416 4.12 85.30 186.92
CA ALA A 416 4.37 84.48 185.72
C ALA A 416 4.49 85.32 184.42
N HIS A 417 5.10 84.75 183.36
CA HIS A 417 4.88 85.17 181.96
C HIS A 417 5.22 84.09 180.89
N ASN A 418 5.12 84.43 179.59
CA ASN A 418 4.75 83.59 178.42
C ASN A 418 5.89 83.27 177.38
N ILE A 419 5.50 82.81 176.15
CA ILE A 419 6.16 82.93 174.79
C ILE A 419 7.07 81.74 174.33
N GLU A 420 7.18 81.27 173.06
CA GLU A 420 6.33 81.08 171.83
C GLU A 420 7.14 80.36 170.69
N ASP A 421 6.54 80.18 169.48
CA ASP A 421 7.11 80.16 168.08
C ASP A 421 7.36 78.88 167.24
N ASP A 422 7.07 78.99 165.91
CA ASP A 422 7.17 77.96 164.83
C ASP A 422 7.21 78.57 163.38
N SER A 423 7.86 77.91 162.38
CA SER A 423 7.77 78.06 160.88
C SER A 423 8.90 77.27 160.13
N ARG A 424 9.05 77.11 158.78
CA ARG A 424 8.45 77.61 157.50
C ARG A 424 8.79 76.68 156.28
N MET A 425 8.43 77.02 155.03
CA MET A 425 8.67 76.24 153.76
C MET A 425 8.89 77.13 152.49
N ASN A 426 9.58 76.63 151.43
CA ASN A 426 9.59 77.18 150.03
C ASN A 426 10.27 76.22 148.97
N PRO A 427 9.93 76.19 147.65
CA PRO A 427 10.48 75.24 146.64
C PRO A 427 11.21 75.83 145.40
N GLU A 428 11.69 74.96 144.49
CA GLU A 428 12.74 75.20 143.47
C GLU A 428 12.28 75.29 141.98
N PHE A 429 13.06 76.01 141.16
CA PHE A 429 13.12 75.92 139.69
C PHE A 429 14.59 75.98 139.22
N ALA A 430 15.14 74.91 138.62
CA ALA A 430 16.45 74.97 137.95
C ALA A 430 16.67 73.91 136.84
N ASP A 431 16.31 72.63 137.06
CA ASP A 431 16.81 71.53 136.21
C ASP A 431 15.88 71.05 135.06
N ARG A 432 14.69 71.65 134.89
CA ARG A 432 13.72 71.19 133.86
C ARG A 432 14.04 71.62 132.42
N ILE A 433 15.06 72.48 132.20
CA ILE A 433 15.35 73.08 130.89
C ILE A 433 16.41 72.30 130.08
N LYS A 434 17.29 71.51 130.71
CA LYS A 434 18.39 70.79 130.02
C LYS A 434 18.00 69.47 129.33
N GLN A 435 16.73 69.06 129.40
CA GLN A 435 16.28 67.76 128.89
C GLN A 435 15.56 67.83 127.53
N LEU A 436 15.09 69.01 127.10
CA LEU A 436 14.36 69.20 125.83
C LEU A 436 15.27 69.48 124.61
N ASP A 437 16.52 69.91 124.82
CA ASP A 437 17.47 70.18 123.72
C ASP A 437 18.01 68.90 123.05
N LYS A 438 17.82 67.72 123.67
CA LYS A 438 18.24 66.42 123.11
C LYS A 438 17.23 65.82 122.12
N GLU A 439 15.96 66.21 122.18
CA GLU A 439 14.92 65.68 121.28
C GLU A 439 14.96 66.36 119.88
N ALA A 440 15.51 67.58 119.78
CA ALA A 440 15.62 68.32 118.53
C ALA A 440 16.76 67.86 117.58
N SER A 441 17.68 67.01 118.04
CA SER A 441 18.76 66.46 117.21
C SER A 441 18.41 65.09 116.59
N TYR A 442 17.50 64.33 117.20
CA TYR A 442 17.18 62.96 116.77
C TYR A 442 16.40 62.94 115.44
N TYR A 443 15.40 63.82 115.30
CA TYR A 443 14.60 63.94 114.07
C TYR A 443 15.34 64.50 112.84
N ARG A 444 16.59 64.98 113.00
CA ARG A 444 17.39 65.46 111.87
C ARG A 444 18.13 64.33 111.14
N ASP A 445 18.49 63.27 111.85
CA ASP A 445 19.17 62.09 111.30
C ASP A 445 18.22 61.06 110.67
N GLU A 446 16.94 61.02 111.10
CA GLU A 446 15.94 60.14 110.47
C GLU A 446 15.52 60.63 109.06
N CYS A 447 15.45 61.95 108.83
CA CYS A 447 15.24 62.50 107.48
C CYS A 447 16.39 62.18 106.51
N GLY A 448 17.64 62.14 106.97
CA GLY A 448 18.79 61.78 106.12
C GLY A 448 18.76 60.32 105.64
N LYS A 449 18.25 59.40 106.47
CA LYS A 449 18.12 57.99 106.11
C LYS A 449 16.95 57.73 105.16
N ALA A 450 15.84 58.46 105.31
CA ALA A 450 14.73 58.41 104.37
C ALA A 450 15.12 58.96 102.98
N GLN A 451 15.91 60.04 102.92
CA GLN A 451 16.41 60.58 101.64
C GLN A 451 17.36 59.61 100.92
N ALA A 452 18.29 58.98 101.65
CA ALA A 452 19.21 58.00 101.08
C ALA A 452 18.51 56.77 100.49
N GLU A 453 17.39 56.33 101.08
CA GLU A 453 16.60 55.20 100.54
C GLU A 453 15.80 55.62 99.28
N VAL A 454 15.33 56.87 99.20
CA VAL A 454 14.72 57.43 97.97
C VAL A 454 15.74 57.50 96.83
N ASP A 455 16.96 57.99 97.10
CA ASP A 455 18.01 58.07 96.08
C ASP A 455 18.45 56.66 95.61
N ARG A 456 18.48 55.68 96.52
CA ARG A 456 18.74 54.27 96.20
C ARG A 456 17.65 53.64 95.34
N LEU A 457 16.38 53.95 95.60
CA LEU A 457 15.26 53.50 94.77
C LEU A 457 15.24 54.17 93.40
N LEU A 458 15.75 55.41 93.28
CA LEU A 458 15.95 56.10 92.00
C LEU A 458 17.12 55.51 91.18
N GLU A 459 18.18 55.04 91.83
CA GLU A 459 19.27 54.30 91.18
C GLU A 459 18.75 52.96 90.61
N ILE A 460 17.98 52.20 91.39
CA ILE A 460 17.35 50.94 90.95
C ILE A 460 16.35 51.19 89.80
N LEU A 461 15.60 52.30 89.84
CA LEU A 461 14.72 52.69 88.72
C LEU A 461 15.50 52.99 87.43
N LYS A 462 16.66 53.67 87.53
CA LYS A 462 17.57 53.86 86.38
C LYS A 462 18.16 52.55 85.88
N GLU A 463 18.53 51.64 86.77
CA GLU A 463 19.04 50.32 86.38
C GLU A 463 17.96 49.50 85.65
N VAL A 464 16.72 49.49 86.15
CA VAL A 464 15.58 48.83 85.50
C VAL A 464 15.22 49.49 84.15
N GLU A 465 15.28 50.82 84.06
CA GLU A 465 15.03 51.54 82.80
C GLU A 465 16.16 51.34 81.78
N ASN A 466 17.42 51.24 82.22
CA ASN A 466 18.55 50.86 81.38
C ASN A 466 18.48 49.40 80.94
N GLU A 467 18.16 48.46 81.83
CA GLU A 467 17.91 47.06 81.49
C GLU A 467 16.76 46.91 80.48
N LYS A 468 15.69 47.69 80.64
CA LYS A 468 14.61 47.74 79.66
C LYS A 468 15.12 48.24 78.32
N ASN A 469 15.85 49.36 78.28
CA ASN A 469 16.42 49.91 77.05
C ASN A 469 17.39 48.93 76.36
N ASP A 470 18.15 48.14 77.11
CA ASP A 470 19.05 47.13 76.56
C ASP A 470 18.32 45.85 76.13
N LYS A 471 17.22 45.46 76.80
CA LYS A 471 16.30 44.41 76.34
C LYS A 471 15.58 44.84 75.05
N ASP A 472 15.14 46.09 74.94
CA ASP A 472 14.53 46.65 73.74
C ASP A 472 15.53 46.73 72.56
N LYS A 473 16.81 47.07 72.81
CA LYS A 473 17.89 46.93 71.81
C LYS A 473 18.10 45.46 71.41
N LYS A 474 18.10 44.53 72.37
CA LYS A 474 18.23 43.08 72.11
C LYS A 474 17.09 42.57 71.24
N ILE A 475 15.86 43.04 71.48
CA ILE A 475 14.68 42.73 70.67
C ILE A 475 14.86 43.31 69.25
N ALA A 476 15.26 44.57 69.10
CA ALA A 476 15.52 45.17 67.78
C ALA A 476 16.65 44.46 67.00
N GLU A 477 17.69 43.97 67.68
CA GLU A 477 18.74 43.13 67.08
C GLU A 477 18.20 41.75 66.67
N LEU A 478 17.42 41.08 67.52
CA LEU A 478 16.79 39.79 67.22
C LEU A 478 15.77 39.90 66.09
N GLU A 479 15.01 41.00 66.00
CA GLU A 479 14.10 41.29 64.89
C GLU A 479 14.85 41.55 63.59
N ARG A 480 15.99 42.25 63.61
CA ARG A 480 16.88 42.36 62.45
C ARG A 480 17.45 40.99 62.06
N HIS A 481 17.88 40.18 63.03
CA HIS A 481 18.42 38.85 62.79
C HIS A 481 17.36 37.89 62.23
N MET A 482 16.11 37.99 62.68
CA MET A 482 14.93 37.32 62.12
C MET A 482 14.62 37.79 60.69
N LYS A 483 14.76 39.09 60.40
CA LYS A 483 14.52 39.67 59.07
C LYS A 483 15.57 39.22 58.05
N ASP A 484 16.83 39.10 58.45
CA ASP A 484 17.90 38.60 57.58
C ASP A 484 17.97 37.05 57.52
N GLN A 485 17.57 36.34 58.58
CA GLN A 485 17.26 34.90 58.52
C GLN A 485 16.11 34.64 57.52
N ASN A 486 15.01 35.41 57.58
CA ASN A 486 13.90 35.28 56.63
C ASN A 486 14.30 35.59 55.19
N LYS A 487 15.20 36.56 54.95
CA LYS A 487 15.78 36.77 53.61
C LYS A 487 16.67 35.60 53.17
N LYS A 488 17.46 35.00 54.07
CA LYS A 488 18.24 33.79 53.77
C LYS A 488 17.34 32.58 53.48
N VAL A 489 16.23 32.41 54.21
CA VAL A 489 15.22 31.37 53.96
C VAL A 489 14.46 31.62 52.65
N ALA A 490 14.15 32.87 52.30
CA ALA A 490 13.56 33.23 51.01
C ALA A 490 14.53 32.93 49.85
N ASN A 491 15.81 33.29 49.98
CA ASN A 491 16.84 32.97 49.00
C ASN A 491 17.09 31.45 48.90
N LEU A 492 17.06 30.71 50.02
CA LEU A 492 17.15 29.25 50.00
C LEU A 492 15.92 28.59 49.36
N LYS A 493 14.71 29.13 49.56
CA LYS A 493 13.50 28.67 48.83
C LYS A 493 13.59 28.97 47.33
N HIS A 494 14.09 30.14 46.93
CA HIS A 494 14.29 30.49 45.52
C HIS A 494 15.38 29.61 44.87
N ASN A 495 16.49 29.37 45.57
CA ASN A 495 17.57 28.52 45.07
C ASN A 495 17.16 27.04 45.04
N GLN A 496 16.36 26.55 46.01
CA GLN A 496 15.73 25.23 45.94
C GLN A 496 14.65 25.14 44.85
N GLN A 497 13.98 26.23 44.48
CA GLN A 497 13.10 26.25 43.31
C GLN A 497 13.89 26.22 41.99
N LEU A 498 15.05 26.87 41.92
CA LEU A 498 15.96 26.80 40.78
C LEU A 498 16.61 25.42 40.63
N GLU A 499 17.06 24.81 41.74
CA GLU A 499 17.56 23.43 41.74
C GLU A 499 16.45 22.41 41.48
N LYS A 500 15.22 22.63 41.96
CA LYS A 500 14.06 21.81 41.55
C LYS A 500 13.70 22.01 40.08
N LYS A 501 13.86 23.22 39.51
CA LYS A 501 13.70 23.44 38.05
C LYS A 501 14.81 22.77 37.25
N LYS A 502 16.07 22.83 37.67
CA LYS A 502 17.19 22.16 37.00
C LYS A 502 17.11 20.64 37.10
N ASN A 503 16.77 20.08 38.28
CA ASN A 503 16.56 18.65 38.42
C ASN A 503 15.26 18.17 37.75
N ALA A 504 14.20 18.99 37.68
CA ALA A 504 13.04 18.70 36.84
C ALA A 504 13.44 18.69 35.36
N GLN A 505 14.19 19.68 34.88
CA GLN A 505 14.71 19.71 33.51
C GLN A 505 15.63 18.51 33.22
N LEU A 506 16.51 18.10 34.13
CA LEU A 506 17.33 16.90 33.97
C LEU A 506 16.51 15.60 34.01
N LEU A 507 15.48 15.49 34.84
CA LEU A 507 14.55 14.35 34.83
C LEU A 507 13.63 14.36 33.60
N GLU A 508 13.36 15.52 33.01
CA GLU A 508 12.54 15.69 31.80
C GLU A 508 13.39 15.54 30.53
N GLU A 509 14.71 15.77 30.60
CA GLU A 509 15.73 15.44 29.60
C GLU A 509 16.07 13.94 29.63
N VAL A 510 16.12 13.31 30.81
CA VAL A 510 16.27 11.86 30.97
C VAL A 510 14.98 11.14 30.60
N ARG A 511 13.79 11.62 31.01
CA ARG A 511 12.52 11.13 30.47
C ARG A 511 12.45 11.35 28.97
N ARG A 512 12.83 12.52 28.42
CA ARG A 512 12.96 12.67 26.96
C ARG A 512 13.93 11.70 26.32
N ARG A 513 14.92 11.13 27.01
CA ARG A 513 15.82 10.10 26.47
C ARG A 513 15.31 8.67 26.66
N GLU A 514 14.50 8.40 27.67
CA GLU A 514 13.82 7.11 27.87
C GLU A 514 12.58 7.03 26.98
N ASP A 515 11.73 8.06 26.99
CA ASP A 515 10.63 8.29 26.07
C ASP A 515 11.15 8.37 24.63
N SER A 516 12.24 9.11 24.30
CA SER A 516 12.77 9.09 22.91
C SER A 516 13.30 7.73 22.45
N MET A 517 13.60 6.77 23.34
CA MET A 517 14.00 5.42 22.91
C MET A 517 12.76 4.52 22.69
N ALA A 518 11.70 4.71 23.47
CA ALA A 518 10.40 4.07 23.25
C ALA A 518 9.66 4.68 22.04
N ASP A 519 9.54 6.02 22.00
CA ASP A 519 9.01 6.80 20.88
C ASP A 519 9.88 6.66 19.63
N ASN A 520 11.21 6.54 19.66
CA ASN A 520 11.94 6.22 18.40
C ASN A 520 11.53 4.84 17.88
N THR A 521 11.29 3.86 18.74
CA THR A 521 10.88 2.52 18.30
C THR A 521 9.44 2.53 17.77
N GLN A 522 8.54 3.28 18.41
CA GLN A 522 7.16 3.44 17.95
C GLN A 522 7.04 4.39 16.74
N HIS A 523 7.84 5.45 16.67
CA HIS A 523 7.93 6.32 15.49
C HIS A 523 8.55 5.58 14.31
N LEU A 524 9.61 4.79 14.47
CA LEU A 524 10.13 3.96 13.39
C LEU A 524 9.07 2.98 12.89
N GLN A 525 8.31 2.34 13.78
CA GLN A 525 7.19 1.48 13.38
C GLN A 525 6.04 2.25 12.70
N ILE A 526 5.70 3.45 13.19
CA ILE A 526 4.67 4.31 12.58
C ILE A 526 5.16 4.86 11.22
N GLU A 527 6.43 5.19 11.09
CA GLU A 527 7.07 5.68 9.87
C GLU A 527 7.24 4.56 8.84
N GLU A 528 7.59 3.35 9.26
CA GLU A 528 7.54 2.14 8.41
C GLU A 528 6.12 1.83 7.95
N LEU A 529 5.12 1.94 8.85
CA LEU A 529 3.70 1.77 8.50
C LEU A 529 3.18 2.88 7.59
N MET A 530 3.61 4.13 7.77
CA MET A 530 3.30 5.25 6.87
C MET A 530 3.94 5.06 5.51
N ASN A 531 5.22 4.67 5.45
CA ASN A 531 5.91 4.35 4.20
C ASN A 531 5.29 3.14 3.48
N ALA A 532 4.81 2.13 4.22
CA ALA A 532 4.05 1.01 3.66
C ALA A 532 2.65 1.44 3.16
N LEU A 533 1.98 2.33 3.89
CA LEU A 533 0.71 2.92 3.48
C LEU A 533 0.86 3.77 2.21
N ASP A 534 1.91 4.59 2.12
CA ASP A 534 2.18 5.40 0.93
C ASP A 534 2.63 4.56 -0.27
N LYS A 535 3.40 3.48 -0.06
CA LYS A 535 3.70 2.49 -1.12
C LYS A 535 2.43 1.80 -1.62
N THR A 536 1.59 1.26 -0.73
CA THR A 536 0.33 0.62 -1.13
C THR A 536 -0.65 1.62 -1.78
N ARG A 537 -0.59 2.90 -1.41
CA ARG A 537 -1.33 3.98 -2.07
C ARG A 537 -0.80 4.28 -3.47
N GLN A 538 0.52 4.35 -3.67
CA GLN A 538 1.15 4.47 -4.98
C GLN A 538 0.85 3.26 -5.88
N GLU A 539 0.88 2.04 -5.34
CA GLU A 539 0.49 0.81 -6.05
C GLU A 539 -1.00 0.81 -6.41
N LEU A 540 -1.87 1.31 -5.53
CA LEU A 540 -3.29 1.49 -5.82
C LEU A 540 -3.53 2.52 -6.92
N ASP A 541 -2.79 3.63 -6.94
CA ASP A 541 -2.91 4.64 -8.00
C ASP A 541 -2.28 4.16 -9.33
N ALA A 542 -1.21 3.35 -9.28
CA ALA A 542 -0.66 2.66 -10.44
C ALA A 542 -1.62 1.60 -11.00
N THR A 543 -2.32 0.84 -10.15
CA THR A 543 -3.34 -0.13 -10.61
C THR A 543 -4.58 0.57 -11.16
N LYS A 544 -5.03 1.70 -10.59
CA LYS A 544 -6.05 2.57 -11.21
C LYS A 544 -5.63 3.08 -12.59
N ALA A 545 -4.40 3.54 -12.75
CA ALA A 545 -3.88 4.02 -14.03
C ALA A 545 -3.84 2.89 -15.09
N ARG A 546 -3.38 1.69 -14.71
CA ARG A 546 -3.45 0.50 -15.57
C ARG A 546 -4.90 0.13 -15.92
N LEU A 547 -5.81 0.15 -14.95
CA LEU A 547 -7.23 -0.15 -15.18
C LEU A 547 -7.85 0.85 -16.17
N ALA A 548 -7.63 2.15 -15.98
CA ALA A 548 -8.10 3.18 -16.90
C ALA A 548 -7.56 2.98 -18.33
N SER A 549 -6.26 2.66 -18.47
CA SER A 549 -5.66 2.33 -19.77
C SER A 549 -6.29 1.08 -20.41
N THR A 550 -6.57 0.03 -19.64
CA THR A 550 -7.26 -1.17 -20.16
C THR A 550 -8.72 -0.90 -20.53
N GLN A 551 -9.42 -0.04 -19.79
CA GLN A 551 -10.78 0.39 -20.12
C GLN A 551 -10.81 1.23 -21.39
N GLN A 552 -9.85 2.13 -21.59
CA GLN A 552 -9.71 2.88 -22.84
C GLN A 552 -9.45 1.95 -24.04
N SER A 553 -8.52 1.00 -23.90
CA SER A 553 -8.25 0.01 -24.98
C SER A 553 -9.46 -0.89 -25.26
N LEU A 554 -10.30 -1.16 -24.26
CA LEU A 554 -11.57 -1.88 -24.44
C LEU A 554 -12.57 -1.03 -25.23
N ALA A 555 -12.78 0.24 -24.84
CA ALA A 555 -13.67 1.17 -25.53
C ALA A 555 -13.25 1.41 -26.99
N GLU A 556 -11.93 1.51 -27.27
CA GLU A 556 -11.39 1.60 -28.63
C GLU A 556 -11.71 0.35 -29.46
N LYS A 557 -11.62 -0.85 -28.87
CA LYS A 557 -12.00 -2.12 -29.52
C LYS A 557 -13.51 -2.22 -29.75
N GLU A 558 -14.33 -1.77 -28.81
CA GLU A 558 -15.78 -1.72 -28.95
C GLU A 558 -16.21 -0.77 -30.07
N ALA A 559 -15.60 0.43 -30.14
CA ALA A 559 -15.79 1.36 -31.23
C ALA A 559 -15.34 0.78 -32.59
N HIS A 560 -14.22 0.06 -32.62
CA HIS A 560 -13.77 -0.62 -33.84
C HIS A 560 -14.73 -1.74 -34.28
N LEU A 561 -15.25 -2.55 -33.35
CA LEU A 561 -16.27 -3.56 -33.63
C LEU A 561 -17.60 -2.92 -34.09
N ALA A 562 -17.99 -1.77 -33.54
CA ALA A 562 -19.15 -1.02 -34.00
C ALA A 562 -18.97 -0.52 -35.45
N ASN A 563 -17.79 0.01 -35.79
CA ASN A 563 -17.45 0.42 -37.15
C ASN A 563 -17.48 -0.77 -38.13
N LEU A 564 -16.90 -1.92 -37.77
CA LEU A 564 -16.99 -3.14 -38.60
C LEU A 564 -18.44 -3.63 -38.81
N ARG A 565 -19.32 -3.46 -37.81
CA ARG A 565 -20.76 -3.76 -37.94
C ARG A 565 -21.50 -2.75 -38.84
N ILE A 566 -21.07 -1.49 -38.88
CA ILE A 566 -21.60 -0.48 -39.80
C ILE A 566 -21.14 -0.78 -41.24
N GLU A 567 -19.85 -1.05 -41.42
CA GLU A 567 -19.29 -1.31 -42.75
C GLU A 567 -19.86 -2.59 -43.36
N ARG A 568 -20.04 -3.64 -42.56
CA ARG A 568 -20.72 -4.87 -42.99
C ARG A 568 -22.20 -4.65 -43.35
N ARG A 569 -22.88 -3.64 -42.75
CA ARG A 569 -24.24 -3.26 -43.16
C ARG A 569 -24.24 -2.54 -44.51
N LYS A 570 -23.34 -1.58 -44.73
CA LYS A 570 -23.17 -0.94 -46.05
C LYS A 570 -22.87 -1.95 -47.15
N GLN A 571 -21.97 -2.90 -46.92
CA GLN A 571 -21.67 -3.96 -47.89
C GLN A 571 -22.90 -4.81 -48.24
N LEU A 572 -23.78 -5.09 -47.27
CA LEU A 572 -25.04 -5.80 -47.51
C LEU A 572 -26.02 -4.92 -48.29
N GLU A 573 -26.12 -3.62 -47.98
CA GLU A 573 -26.92 -2.65 -48.73
C GLU A 573 -26.45 -2.52 -50.18
N GLU A 574 -25.15 -2.39 -50.43
CA GLU A 574 -24.55 -2.38 -51.78
C GLU A 574 -24.83 -3.68 -52.56
N ILE A 575 -24.73 -4.84 -51.91
CA ILE A 575 -25.07 -6.14 -52.53
C ILE A 575 -26.56 -6.20 -52.89
N LEU A 576 -27.45 -5.67 -52.03
CA LEU A 576 -28.88 -5.61 -52.31
C LEU A 576 -29.19 -4.61 -53.45
N GLU A 577 -28.51 -3.47 -53.48
CA GLU A 577 -28.64 -2.47 -54.53
C GLU A 577 -28.18 -3.02 -55.89
N MET A 578 -27.02 -3.69 -55.92
CA MET A 578 -26.49 -4.38 -57.10
C MET A 578 -27.41 -5.51 -57.57
N LYS A 579 -28.03 -6.27 -56.64
CA LYS A 579 -29.07 -7.25 -57.00
C LYS A 579 -30.31 -6.58 -57.59
N ARG A 580 -30.77 -5.45 -57.03
CA ARG A 580 -31.92 -4.69 -57.53
C ARG A 580 -31.68 -4.16 -58.94
N LEU A 581 -30.49 -3.60 -59.19
CA LEU A 581 -30.05 -3.16 -60.52
C LEU A 581 -29.95 -4.32 -61.52
N LYS A 582 -29.39 -5.46 -61.12
CA LYS A 582 -29.32 -6.68 -61.94
C LYS A 582 -30.70 -7.22 -62.31
N MET A 583 -31.62 -7.22 -61.35
CA MET A 583 -33.00 -7.68 -61.53
C MET A 583 -33.79 -6.73 -62.44
N SER A 584 -33.60 -5.41 -62.28
CA SER A 584 -34.12 -4.41 -63.21
C SER A 584 -33.59 -4.60 -64.63
N GLN A 585 -32.27 -4.80 -64.82
CA GLN A 585 -31.70 -5.10 -66.14
C GLN A 585 -32.28 -6.37 -66.78
N LEU A 586 -32.62 -7.39 -65.98
CA LEU A 586 -33.28 -8.61 -66.45
C LEU A 586 -34.72 -8.36 -66.95
N VAL A 587 -35.43 -7.39 -66.37
CA VAL A 587 -36.76 -6.95 -66.86
C VAL A 587 -36.66 -6.14 -68.17
N TRP A 588 -35.50 -5.53 -68.45
CA TRP A 588 -35.26 -4.69 -69.64
C TRP A 588 -34.52 -5.39 -70.79
N LEU A 589 -34.26 -6.70 -70.72
CA LEU A 589 -33.60 -7.46 -71.79
C LEU A 589 -34.54 -7.65 -73.00
N PRO A 590 -34.24 -7.10 -74.20
CA PRO A 590 -35.09 -7.31 -75.36
C PRO A 590 -34.96 -8.75 -75.85
N VAL A 591 -36.05 -9.53 -75.75
CA VAL A 591 -36.13 -10.85 -76.38
C VAL A 591 -36.05 -10.65 -77.90
N ARG A 592 -35.07 -11.30 -78.54
CA ARG A 592 -34.97 -11.32 -80.01
C ARG A 592 -36.11 -12.12 -80.61
N GLY A 593 -37.23 -11.45 -80.88
CA GLY A 593 -38.33 -12.03 -81.66
C GLY A 593 -39.71 -11.52 -81.26
N GLY A 594 -40.12 -10.40 -81.85
CA GLY A 594 -41.51 -10.12 -82.26
C GLY A 594 -42.58 -9.87 -81.20
N ASP A 595 -42.64 -10.68 -80.14
CA ASP A 595 -43.83 -10.81 -79.30
C ASP A 595 -43.61 -10.24 -77.90
N TYR A 596 -44.36 -9.18 -77.58
CA TYR A 596 -44.52 -8.66 -76.23
C TYR A 596 -45.52 -9.53 -75.44
N GLU A 597 -45.21 -10.81 -75.24
CA GLU A 597 -45.87 -11.54 -74.17
C GLU A 597 -45.43 -10.93 -72.83
N LEU A 598 -46.41 -10.47 -72.03
CA LEU A 598 -46.17 -10.19 -70.62
C LEU A 598 -45.72 -11.50 -69.97
N PHE A 599 -44.41 -11.63 -69.73
CA PHE A 599 -43.87 -12.73 -68.94
C PHE A 599 -44.24 -12.54 -67.46
N SER A 600 -45.52 -12.84 -67.18
CA SER A 600 -46.18 -12.86 -65.88
C SER A 600 -45.89 -11.65 -64.98
N CYS A 601 -46.67 -10.59 -65.16
CA CYS A 601 -46.77 -9.50 -64.18
C CYS A 601 -47.05 -10.04 -62.76
N ALA A 602 -47.79 -11.15 -62.65
CA ALA A 602 -48.02 -11.86 -61.40
C ALA A 602 -46.75 -12.45 -60.77
N SER A 603 -45.77 -12.92 -61.56
CA SER A 603 -44.51 -13.44 -61.04
C SER A 603 -43.57 -12.33 -60.53
N VAL A 604 -43.59 -11.17 -61.19
CA VAL A 604 -42.87 -9.98 -60.72
C VAL A 604 -43.54 -9.41 -59.46
N GLN A 605 -44.87 -9.30 -59.43
CA GLN A 605 -45.61 -8.91 -58.23
C GLN A 605 -45.39 -9.88 -57.07
N LYS A 606 -45.33 -11.19 -57.31
CA LYS A 606 -45.03 -12.18 -56.28
C LYS A 606 -43.62 -12.01 -55.71
N LEU A 607 -42.62 -11.79 -56.58
CA LEU A 607 -41.26 -11.46 -56.14
C LEU A 607 -41.18 -10.12 -55.39
N GLU A 608 -41.98 -9.12 -55.75
CA GLU A 608 -42.06 -7.85 -55.01
C GLU A 608 -42.77 -7.99 -53.65
N GLU A 609 -43.80 -8.83 -53.52
CA GLU A 609 -44.40 -9.20 -52.23
C GLU A 609 -43.38 -9.95 -51.37
N ASP A 610 -42.77 -11.01 -51.89
CA ASP A 610 -41.81 -11.84 -51.15
C ASP A 610 -40.58 -11.03 -50.70
N LEU A 611 -40.11 -10.07 -51.50
CA LEU A 611 -39.04 -9.12 -51.12
C LEU A 611 -39.50 -8.11 -50.05
N ARG A 612 -40.77 -7.73 -50.04
CA ARG A 612 -41.35 -6.82 -49.04
C ARG A 612 -41.49 -7.52 -47.69
N ASP A 613 -42.03 -8.74 -47.69
CA ASP A 613 -42.16 -9.60 -46.51
C ASP A 613 -40.78 -9.95 -45.91
N LEU A 614 -39.79 -10.27 -46.74
CA LEU A 614 -38.41 -10.49 -46.28
C LEU A 614 -37.81 -9.22 -45.65
N SER A 615 -38.12 -8.02 -46.18
CA SER A 615 -37.68 -6.74 -45.60
C SER A 615 -38.35 -6.44 -44.26
N GLU A 616 -39.64 -6.75 -44.12
CA GLU A 616 -40.39 -6.60 -42.87
C GLU A 616 -39.87 -7.58 -41.79
N LEU A 617 -39.64 -8.84 -42.15
CA LEU A 617 -39.03 -9.84 -41.28
C LEU A 617 -37.62 -9.43 -40.84
N TRP A 618 -36.81 -8.85 -41.74
CA TRP A 618 -35.45 -8.41 -41.38
C TRP A 618 -35.46 -7.21 -40.41
N LYS A 619 -36.40 -6.27 -40.56
CA LYS A 619 -36.63 -5.21 -39.56
C LYS A 619 -37.04 -5.79 -38.21
N GLN A 620 -37.99 -6.73 -38.18
CA GLN A 620 -38.41 -7.38 -36.93
C GLN A 620 -37.25 -8.12 -36.25
N LEU A 621 -36.43 -8.86 -37.02
CA LEU A 621 -35.25 -9.55 -36.49
C LEU A 621 -34.22 -8.54 -35.93
N SER A 622 -33.97 -7.45 -36.65
CA SER A 622 -33.05 -6.40 -36.20
C SER A 622 -33.55 -5.70 -34.92
N SER A 623 -34.86 -5.47 -34.80
CA SER A 623 -35.47 -4.90 -33.60
C SER A 623 -35.35 -5.85 -32.41
N CYS A 624 -35.66 -7.13 -32.60
CA CYS A 624 -35.60 -8.15 -31.54
C CYS A 624 -34.15 -8.43 -31.07
N ILE A 625 -33.14 -8.19 -31.92
CA ILE A 625 -31.73 -8.22 -31.54
C ILE A 625 -31.32 -6.97 -30.74
N HIS A 626 -31.91 -5.79 -31.02
CA HIS A 626 -31.68 -4.55 -30.26
C HIS A 626 -32.41 -4.49 -28.91
N GLU A 627 -33.47 -5.27 -28.69
CA GLU A 627 -34.14 -5.36 -27.38
C GLU A 627 -33.53 -6.42 -26.43
N LYS A 628 -32.61 -7.26 -26.92
CA LYS A 628 -31.99 -8.36 -26.16
C LYS A 628 -30.51 -8.14 -25.79
N PHE A 629 -29.92 -7.03 -26.21
CA PHE A 629 -28.54 -6.62 -25.94
C PHE A 629 -28.47 -5.12 -25.65
#